data_AF-A0A4Q7G2Q9-F1
#
_entry.id   AF-A0A4Q7G2Q9-F1
#
_cell.length_a   1.000
_cell.length_b   1.000
_cell.length_c   1.000
_cell.angle_alpha   90.00
_cell.angle_beta   90.00
_cell.angle_gamma   90.00
#
_symmetry.space_group_name_H-M   'P 1'
#
loop_
_entity.id
_entity.type
_entity.pdbx_description
1 polymer ?
#
loop_
_entity_poly.entity_id
_entity_poly.type
_entity_poly.pdbx_seq_one_letter_code
_entity_poly.pdbx_strand_id
1 'polypeptide(L)' 'MPTLAIVLIILAEALPVPRSTTSSSCPTGYHASGGCCTPTSSKSRPAVPRSGSCPSGWTASGNFCVKN' A
#
# COMPACT_ATOMS: atom_id res chain seq x y z
N MET A 1 26.85 -14.33 -17.04
CA MET A 1 25.42 -14.55 -17.38
C MET A 1 24.86 -15.69 -16.52
N PRO A 2 24.59 -15.47 -15.22
CA PRO A 2 23.53 -16.24 -14.56
C PRO A 2 22.92 -15.47 -13.37
N THR A 3 21.87 -14.68 -13.55
CA THR A 3 21.02 -14.30 -12.38
C THR A 3 19.62 -13.84 -12.75
N LEU A 4 19.10 -14.32 -13.88
CA LEU A 4 17.70 -14.14 -14.30
C LEU A 4 16.68 -14.80 -13.34
N ALA A 5 17.16 -15.51 -12.30
CA ALA A 5 16.36 -16.23 -11.31
C ALA A 5 15.97 -15.40 -10.07
N ILE A 6 16.38 -14.13 -9.94
CA ILE A 6 16.02 -13.30 -8.77
C ILE A 6 14.59 -12.71 -8.88
N VAL A 7 13.93 -12.80 -10.05
CA VAL A 7 12.64 -12.14 -10.31
C VAL A 7 11.41 -12.95 -9.84
N LEU A 8 11.58 -14.02 -9.07
CA LEU A 8 10.46 -14.90 -8.66
C LEU A 8 10.33 -15.17 -7.15
N ILE A 9 11.01 -14.43 -6.29
CA ILE A 9 10.88 -14.63 -4.85
C ILE A 9 10.15 -13.44 -4.23
N ILE A 10 8.92 -13.72 -3.78
CA ILE A 10 8.09 -12.95 -2.83
C ILE A 10 7.22 -11.84 -3.44
N LEU A 11 6.17 -12.22 -4.18
CA LEU A 11 4.99 -11.38 -4.42
C LEU A 11 4.15 -11.25 -3.14
N ALA A 12 4.65 -10.54 -2.14
CA ALA A 12 3.79 -9.89 -1.14
C ALA A 12 3.57 -8.45 -1.61
N GLU A 13 2.92 -8.32 -2.76
CA GLU A 13 2.78 -7.03 -3.44
C GLU A 13 1.75 -6.20 -2.69
N ALA A 14 2.19 -5.14 -2.03
CA ALA A 14 1.29 -4.06 -1.67
C ALA A 14 0.71 -3.48 -2.97
N LEU A 15 -0.53 -3.80 -3.30
CA LEU A 15 -1.13 -3.31 -4.55
C LEU A 15 -1.29 -1.78 -4.52
N PRO A 16 -1.28 -1.12 -5.70
CA PRO A 16 -1.64 0.29 -5.82
C PRO A 16 -3.04 0.51 -5.27
N VAL A 17 -3.20 1.46 -4.35
CA VAL A 17 -4.49 1.74 -3.72
C VAL A 17 -5.01 3.10 -4.13
N PRO A 18 -6.32 3.25 -4.36
CA PRO A 18 -6.88 4.54 -4.71
C PRO A 18 -6.65 5.52 -3.55
N ARG A 19 -6.24 6.73 -3.90
CA ARG A 19 -6.05 7.80 -2.91
C ARG A 19 -7.42 8.16 -2.35
N SER A 20 -7.48 8.36 -1.03
CA SER A 20 -8.71 8.82 -0.40
C SER A 20 -9.07 10.20 -0.92
N THR A 21 -10.32 10.42 -1.32
CA THR A 21 -10.83 11.74 -1.72
C THR A 21 -10.73 12.76 -0.58
N THR A 22 -10.67 12.29 0.66
CA THR A 22 -10.50 13.10 1.87
C THR A 22 -9.03 13.42 2.19
N SER A 23 -8.06 12.67 1.62
CA SER A 23 -6.64 12.85 1.93
C SER A 23 -5.78 12.69 0.68
N SER A 24 -5.19 13.79 0.21
CA SER A 24 -4.20 13.79 -0.88
C SER A 24 -2.88 13.10 -0.53
N SER A 25 -2.69 12.70 0.73
CA SER A 25 -1.47 12.09 1.27
C SER A 25 -1.57 10.57 1.26
N CYS A 26 -0.47 9.88 0.99
CA CYS A 26 -0.38 8.42 1.05
C CYS A 26 0.15 7.96 2.42
N PRO A 27 -0.16 6.72 2.85
CA PRO A 27 0.35 6.17 4.09
C PRO A 27 1.87 5.97 4.04
N THR A 28 2.51 5.83 5.21
CA THR A 28 3.96 5.64 5.32
C THR A 28 4.41 4.41 4.52
N GLY A 29 5.37 4.59 3.60
CA GLY A 29 5.81 3.54 2.69
C GLY A 29 5.04 3.47 1.36
N TYR A 30 4.24 4.49 1.05
CA TYR A 30 3.57 4.68 -0.24
C TYR A 30 3.86 6.06 -0.82
N HIS A 31 3.91 6.16 -2.15
CA HIS A 31 4.07 7.39 -2.91
C HIS A 31 2.80 7.70 -3.70
N ALA A 32 2.43 8.98 -3.80
CA ALA A 32 1.28 9.40 -4.58
C ALA A 32 1.66 9.50 -6.06
N SER A 33 0.96 8.77 -6.92
CA SER A 33 1.11 8.81 -8.37
C SER A 33 -0.26 8.87 -9.05
N GLY A 34 -0.55 9.97 -9.75
CA GLY A 34 -1.72 10.09 -10.64
C GLY A 34 -3.11 9.93 -10.00
N GLY A 35 -3.24 9.91 -8.68
CA GLY A 35 -4.51 9.61 -8.00
C GLY A 35 -4.53 8.30 -7.21
N CYS A 36 -3.46 7.52 -7.30
CA CYS A 36 -3.26 6.31 -6.53
C CYS A 36 -2.04 6.44 -5.61
N CYS A 37 -2.05 5.67 -4.53
CA CYS A 37 -0.91 5.46 -3.68
C CYS A 37 -0.25 4.14 -4.08
N THR A 38 0.95 4.22 -4.59
CA THR A 38 1.78 3.08 -5.01
C THR A 38 2.79 2.77 -3.91
N PRO A 39 3.05 1.50 -3.59
CA PRO A 39 4.05 1.16 -2.58
C PRO A 39 5.44 1.65 -3.01
N THR A 40 6.24 2.14 -2.07
CA THR A 40 7.65 2.46 -2.34
C THR A 40 8.54 1.21 -2.30
N SER A 41 8.07 0.10 -1.73
CA SER A 41 8.85 -1.13 -1.59
C SER A 41 7.93 -2.35 -1.50
N SER A 42 8.45 -3.51 -1.88
CA SER A 42 7.79 -4.83 -1.72
C SER A 42 7.60 -5.25 -0.25
N LYS A 43 8.15 -4.50 0.71
CA LYS A 43 7.92 -4.68 2.15
C LYS A 43 6.81 -3.76 2.70
N SER A 44 6.23 -2.89 1.87
CA SER A 44 5.15 -2.03 2.31
C SER A 44 3.93 -2.87 2.65
N ARG A 45 3.29 -2.54 3.79
CA ARG A 45 2.08 -3.25 4.23
C ARG A 45 0.91 -2.80 3.37
N PRO A 46 0.01 -3.72 2.94
CA PRO A 46 -1.21 -3.33 2.26
C PRO A 46 -1.93 -2.24 3.03
N ALA A 47 -2.26 -1.15 2.35
CA ALA A 47 -3.01 -0.05 2.91
C ALA A 47 -4.21 0.23 2.02
N VAL A 48 -5.38 0.54 2.57
CA VAL A 48 -6.59 0.86 1.79
C VAL A 48 -7.19 2.18 2.27
N PRO A 49 -7.82 2.99 1.40
CA PRO A 49 -8.47 4.22 1.85
C PRO A 49 -9.60 3.89 2.82
N ARG A 50 -9.63 4.59 3.94
CA ARG A 50 -10.63 4.42 4.98
C ARG A 50 -11.94 5.09 4.52
N SER A 51 -12.96 4.28 4.22
CA SER A 51 -14.31 4.77 3.86
C SER A 51 -15.30 4.65 5.03
N GLY A 52 -14.81 4.78 6.28
CA GLY A 52 -15.61 4.59 7.49
C GLY A 52 -14.80 3.99 8.63
N SER A 53 -14.99 2.69 8.89
CA SER A 53 -14.21 1.92 9.88
C SER A 53 -13.24 0.97 9.19
N CYS A 54 -12.07 0.76 9.79
CA CYS A 54 -11.12 -0.22 9.27
C CYS A 54 -11.63 -1.65 9.54
N PRO A 55 -11.49 -2.56 8.56
CA PRO A 55 -11.89 -3.95 8.74
C PRO A 55 -11.06 -4.63 9.84
N SER A 56 -11.58 -5.71 10.42
CA SER A 56 -10.89 -6.49 11.44
C SER A 56 -9.53 -7.00 10.94
N GLY A 57 -8.46 -6.77 11.71
CA GLY A 57 -7.08 -7.08 11.30
C GLY A 57 -6.37 -5.94 10.56
N TRP A 58 -7.00 -4.77 10.45
CA TRP A 58 -6.39 -3.56 9.91
C TRP A 58 -6.34 -2.45 10.95
N THR A 59 -5.25 -1.70 10.94
CA THR A 59 -4.97 -0.59 11.85
C THR A 59 -5.18 0.72 11.11
N ALA A 60 -5.94 1.65 11.71
CA ALA A 60 -6.11 2.97 11.14
C ALA A 60 -4.81 3.78 11.22
N SER A 61 -4.29 4.18 10.07
CA SER A 61 -3.14 5.07 9.92
C SER A 61 -3.58 6.30 9.14
N GLY A 62 -4.04 7.32 9.87
CA GLY A 62 -4.67 8.51 9.30
C GLY A 62 -5.96 8.16 8.55
N ASN A 63 -6.04 8.54 7.27
CA ASN A 63 -7.17 8.28 6.38
C ASN A 63 -7.05 6.95 5.62
N PHE A 64 -6.14 6.07 6.02
CA PHE A 64 -5.94 4.75 5.45
C PHE A 64 -6.00 3.69 6.54
N CYS A 65 -6.39 2.48 6.16
CA CYS A 65 -6.30 1.30 7.00
C CYS A 65 -5.09 0.51 6.51
N VAL A 66 -4.16 0.19 7.38
CA VAL A 66 -2.95 -0.58 7.09
C VAL A 66 -3.12 -1.98 7.69
N LYS A 67 -2.84 -3.03 6.93
CA LYS A 67 -2.94 -4.40 7.42
C LYS A 67 -1.89 -4.63 8.50
N ASN A 68 -2.32 -5.10 9.67
CA ASN A 68 -1.43 -5.42 10.79
C ASN A 68 -0.60 -6.67 10.48
#